data_AF-A0A9E0Q9K6-F1
#
_entry.id   AF-A0A9E0Q9K6-F1
#
_cell.length_a   1.000
_cell.length_b   1.000
_cell.length_c   1.000
_cell.angle_alpha   90.00
_cell.angle_beta   90.00
_cell.angle_gamma   90.00
#
_symmetry.space_group_name_H-M   'P 1'
#
loop_
_entity.id
_entity.type
_entity.pdbx_description
1 polymer ?
#
loop_
_entity_poly.entity_id
_entity_poly.type
_entity_poly.pdbx_seq_one_letter_code
_entity_poly.pdbx_strand_id
1 'polypeptide(L)'
;MTRVRILLALFFIVIIRTQAFSQNKINQTISISGYVKDSLSNKSLEYPTVVLISDSMKIVSAVAGGADGRFLFSDIVPGRYSIIASMLGYSTTKKFIAADGSERRFDAGEFLLTEGLELGEVTVTGVRPLIKAEADKITYNFDSDPQTASSTAAEILRKVPMLSIDGENEVRLNGEKSFKVLVNGRSTGVLAKNFKEAIQALPASAIKSVEVITNPPVRHDAEGITGIINIITNRRSNNGYNGSVSASVNTRGGYTGGGYISAQAGKFAISTNLFHGNIVMKRNGSYMDSENFLSEEFRKSLTAGTSDLKNRVSYLSMDASYEIDSLNLITLTGWGYLGNAINTGSSLFSAFNSAGLLTRKYDNITNTDNQFGTGSGVISWQKNFKKPEKSLTISYSADWSPMNTKVESIINPILDYEGYEQNSFNNAYGIEHAFQADYYNPITKAHFIETGVKYTLRQNFSDTKIRIYDESSNSWRDDNTRVNDLDYDQHIGSLYGGYTYKFKKLTLKGGFR
;
A
#
# COMPACT_ATOMS: atom_id res chain seq x y z
N MET A 1 54.25 34.07 -2.17
CA MET A 1 53.52 32.80 -2.01
C MET A 1 54.29 31.83 -1.11
N THR A 2 54.52 32.20 0.15
CA THR A 2 55.43 31.45 1.04
C THR A 2 54.88 31.27 2.46
N ARG A 3 53.68 31.80 2.75
CA ARG A 3 53.01 31.64 4.05
C ARG A 3 51.84 30.64 4.04
N VAL A 4 51.35 30.23 2.87
CA VAL A 4 50.25 29.24 2.74
C VAL A 4 50.77 27.79 2.76
N ARG A 5 52.05 27.56 2.43
CA ARG A 5 52.67 26.21 2.46
C ARG A 5 53.05 25.76 3.88
N ILE A 6 53.23 26.68 4.83
CA ILE A 6 53.61 26.35 6.22
C ILE A 6 52.38 25.95 7.06
N LEU A 7 51.20 26.50 6.75
CA LEU A 7 49.93 26.11 7.39
C LEU A 7 49.42 24.73 6.93
N LEU A 8 49.73 24.32 5.70
CA LEU A 8 49.42 22.97 5.18
C LEU A 8 50.37 21.88 5.71
N ALA A 9 51.60 22.24 6.11
CA ALA A 9 52.54 21.32 6.75
C ALA A 9 52.23 21.09 8.25
N LEU A 10 51.61 22.06 8.93
CA LEU A 10 51.20 21.94 10.34
C LEU A 10 49.87 21.19 10.54
N PHE A 11 49.02 21.09 9.50
CA PHE A 11 47.77 20.31 9.58
C PHE A 11 47.98 18.80 9.36
N PHE A 12 49.15 18.38 8.84
CA PHE A 12 49.47 16.97 8.59
C PHE A 12 50.16 16.26 9.76
N ILE A 13 50.54 16.98 10.84
CA ILE A 13 51.26 16.43 12.00
C ILE A 13 50.32 16.08 13.18
N VAL A 14 49.01 16.36 13.08
CA VAL A 14 48.01 16.06 14.15
C VAL A 14 47.26 14.74 13.92
N ILE A 15 47.74 13.85 13.05
CA ILE A 15 47.25 12.45 12.92
C ILE A 15 48.34 11.46 13.35
N ILE A 16 49.10 11.79 14.40
CA ILE A 16 49.80 10.77 15.17
C ILE A 16 48.72 9.99 15.92
N ARG A 17 48.41 8.81 15.36
CA ARG A 17 47.61 7.81 16.04
C ARG A 17 48.24 7.50 17.40
N THR A 18 47.57 7.90 18.47
CA THR A 18 47.68 7.21 19.74
C THR A 18 47.25 5.77 19.50
N GLN A 19 48.23 4.88 19.32
CA GLN A 19 48.01 3.47 19.54
C GLN A 19 47.78 3.31 21.05
N ALA A 20 46.52 3.42 21.45
CA ALA A 20 46.08 2.82 22.69
C ALA A 20 46.33 1.33 22.54
N PHE A 21 47.39 0.84 23.18
CA PHE A 21 47.53 -0.58 23.46
C PHE A 21 46.28 -0.99 24.23
N SER A 22 45.36 -1.63 23.52
CA SER A 22 44.30 -2.40 24.15
C SER A 22 44.99 -3.36 25.09
N GLN A 23 44.72 -3.24 26.39
CA GLN A 23 45.03 -4.31 27.31
C GLN A 23 44.29 -5.54 26.79
N ASN A 24 45.03 -6.48 26.20
CA ASN A 24 44.56 -7.83 26.02
C ASN A 24 44.27 -8.34 27.43
N LYS A 25 43.05 -8.13 27.91
CA LYS A 25 42.44 -9.06 28.86
C LYS A 25 42.55 -10.39 28.16
N ILE A 26 43.51 -11.21 28.58
CA ILE A 26 43.50 -12.63 28.33
C ILE A 26 42.21 -13.09 28.97
N ASN A 27 41.12 -13.09 28.20
CA ASN A 27 39.96 -13.86 28.56
C ASN A 27 40.49 -15.28 28.63
N GLN A 28 40.59 -15.84 29.84
CA GLN A 28 40.83 -17.27 29.98
C GLN A 28 39.76 -17.95 29.16
N THR A 29 40.14 -18.50 28.00
CA THR A 29 39.25 -19.33 27.22
C THR A 29 39.44 -20.78 27.65
N ILE A 30 38.37 -21.54 27.53
CA ILE A 30 38.31 -22.96 27.84
C ILE A 30 37.89 -23.71 26.58
N SER A 31 38.20 -25.02 26.56
CA SER A 31 37.64 -25.93 25.56
C SER A 31 36.57 -26.81 26.19
N ILE A 32 35.46 -27.01 25.49
CA ILE A 32 34.37 -27.88 25.95
C ILE A 32 34.29 -29.09 25.01
N SER A 33 34.39 -30.30 25.55
CA SER A 33 34.33 -31.55 24.78
C SER A 33 33.25 -32.49 25.28
N GLY A 34 32.85 -33.46 24.46
CA GLY A 34 31.92 -34.52 24.86
C GLY A 34 31.72 -35.53 23.73
N TYR A 35 30.79 -36.47 23.94
CA TYR A 35 30.48 -37.54 22.99
C TYR A 35 28.99 -37.61 22.71
N VAL A 36 28.62 -37.97 21.49
CA VAL A 36 27.24 -38.23 21.11
C VAL A 36 27.07 -39.71 20.78
N LYS A 37 26.07 -40.36 21.38
CA LYS A 37 25.82 -41.80 21.25
C LYS A 37 24.33 -42.09 21.05
N ASP A 38 24.04 -43.24 20.47
CA ASP A 38 22.71 -43.79 20.36
C ASP A 38 22.24 -44.29 21.73
N SER A 39 21.04 -43.89 22.17
CA SER A 39 20.51 -44.19 23.50
C SER A 39 20.15 -45.67 23.72
N LEU A 40 19.91 -46.43 22.64
CA LEU A 40 19.52 -47.84 22.70
C LEU A 40 20.73 -48.76 22.52
N SER A 41 21.55 -48.51 21.50
CA SER A 41 22.70 -49.35 21.16
C SER A 41 23.99 -48.96 21.86
N ASN A 42 24.03 -47.77 22.49
CA ASN A 42 25.20 -47.16 23.13
C ASN A 42 26.41 -47.00 22.18
N LYS A 43 26.18 -47.08 20.86
CA LYS A 43 27.20 -46.86 19.83
C LYS A 43 27.41 -45.36 19.63
N SER A 44 28.65 -44.96 19.39
CA SER A 44 28.96 -43.60 18.96
C SER A 44 28.23 -43.27 17.67
N LEU A 45 27.62 -42.09 17.64
CA LEU A 45 26.98 -41.54 16.46
C LEU A 45 28.01 -40.78 15.64
N GLU A 46 28.14 -41.11 14.36
CA GLU A 46 29.11 -40.46 13.48
C GLU A 46 28.62 -39.08 13.03
N TYR A 47 29.50 -38.09 13.06
CA TYR A 47 29.25 -36.74 12.55
C TYR A 47 27.98 -36.03 13.10
N PRO A 48 27.70 -36.07 14.41
CA PRO A 48 26.57 -35.36 15.01
C PRO A 48 26.77 -33.84 14.90
N THR A 49 25.70 -33.08 14.72
CA THR A 49 25.75 -31.62 14.81
C THR A 49 25.58 -31.20 16.26
N VAL A 50 26.54 -30.45 16.81
CA VAL A 50 26.51 -29.97 18.19
C VAL A 50 26.60 -28.46 18.22
N VAL A 51 25.65 -27.82 18.89
CA VAL A 51 25.53 -26.35 18.97
C VAL A 51 25.65 -25.90 20.43
N LEU A 52 26.52 -24.93 20.67
CA LEU A 52 26.70 -24.26 21.95
C LEU A 52 25.94 -22.93 21.93
N ILE A 53 25.00 -22.77 22.86
CA ILE A 53 24.12 -21.60 22.97
C ILE A 53 24.36 -20.94 24.33
N SER A 54 24.60 -19.63 24.33
CA SER A 54 24.70 -18.82 25.55
C SER A 54 23.36 -18.68 26.27
N ASP A 55 23.37 -18.28 27.54
CA ASP A 55 22.17 -17.99 28.33
C ASP A 55 21.23 -16.93 27.67
N SER A 56 21.77 -16.03 26.85
CA SER A 56 20.98 -15.05 26.09
C SER A 56 20.42 -15.61 24.76
N MET A 57 20.35 -16.93 24.60
CA MET A 57 19.87 -17.65 23.41
C MET A 57 20.66 -17.37 22.10
N LYS A 58 21.86 -16.78 22.19
CA LYS A 58 22.74 -16.60 21.03
C LYS A 58 23.57 -17.87 20.79
N ILE A 59 23.68 -18.28 19.52
CA ILE A 59 24.62 -19.32 19.10
C ILE A 59 26.04 -18.79 19.28
N VAL A 60 26.82 -19.48 20.09
CA VAL A 60 28.23 -19.16 20.39
C VAL A 60 29.13 -19.89 19.40
N SER A 61 28.87 -21.17 19.17
CA SER A 61 29.59 -22.00 18.22
C SER A 61 28.73 -23.19 17.79
N ALA A 62 28.99 -23.73 16.61
CA ALA A 62 28.38 -24.95 16.09
C ALA A 62 29.46 -25.78 15.40
N VAL A 63 29.54 -27.06 15.74
CA VAL A 63 30.56 -27.98 15.22
C VAL A 63 29.91 -29.28 14.78
N ALA A 64 30.51 -29.93 13.78
CA ALA A 64 30.24 -31.32 13.49
C ALA A 64 31.19 -32.18 14.34
N GLY A 65 30.67 -33.23 14.96
CA GLY A 65 31.48 -34.22 15.65
C GLY A 65 32.29 -35.09 14.67
N GLY A 66 33.24 -35.85 15.20
CA GLY A 66 34.00 -36.82 14.43
C GLY A 66 33.23 -38.11 14.13
N ALA A 67 33.87 -39.01 13.37
CA ALA A 67 33.35 -40.36 13.12
C ALA A 67 33.21 -41.20 14.41
N ASP A 68 33.88 -40.83 15.49
CA ASP A 68 33.78 -41.46 16.81
C ASP A 68 32.75 -40.79 17.73
N GLY A 69 32.00 -39.81 17.21
CA GLY A 69 30.98 -39.05 17.95
C GLY A 69 31.53 -37.99 18.89
N ARG A 70 32.85 -37.74 18.91
CA ARG A 70 33.45 -36.67 19.72
C ARG A 70 33.19 -35.30 19.13
N PHE A 71 32.90 -34.31 19.96
CA PHE A 71 32.89 -32.91 19.58
C PHE A 71 33.83 -32.08 20.47
N LEU A 72 34.33 -30.97 19.94
CA LEU A 72 35.19 -30.03 20.64
C LEU A 72 34.85 -28.59 20.26
N PHE A 73 34.48 -27.78 21.25
CA PHE A 73 34.44 -26.33 21.14
C PHE A 73 35.75 -25.76 21.70
N SER A 74 36.46 -24.97 20.92
CA SER A 74 37.67 -24.26 21.35
C SER A 74 37.37 -22.78 21.59
N ASP A 75 38.21 -22.13 22.38
CA ASP A 75 38.19 -20.68 22.61
C ASP A 75 36.87 -20.12 23.20
N ILE A 76 36.26 -20.87 24.11
CA ILE A 76 35.00 -20.49 24.76
C ILE A 76 35.28 -19.67 26.01
N VAL A 77 34.59 -18.54 26.17
CA VAL A 77 34.66 -17.75 27.41
C VAL A 77 33.92 -18.50 28.53
N PRO A 78 34.41 -18.54 29.79
CA PRO A 78 33.69 -19.14 30.90
C PRO A 78 32.29 -18.55 31.09
N GLY A 79 31.30 -19.41 31.35
CA GLY A 79 29.91 -19.01 31.42
C GLY A 79 28.94 -20.18 31.52
N ARG A 80 27.64 -19.85 31.51
CA ARG A 80 26.54 -20.82 31.47
C ARG A 80 26.09 -21.01 30.02
N TYR A 81 25.97 -22.27 29.62
CA TYR A 81 25.65 -22.64 28.26
C TYR A 81 24.59 -23.75 28.22
N SER A 82 23.87 -23.77 27.11
CA SER A 82 23.13 -24.95 26.66
C SER A 82 23.88 -25.59 25.50
N ILE A 83 24.14 -26.88 25.58
CA ILE A 83 24.62 -27.68 24.45
C ILE A 83 23.45 -28.48 23.90
N ILE A 84 23.22 -28.36 22.58
CA ILE A 84 22.23 -29.15 21.85
C ILE A 84 22.97 -30.05 20.88
N ALA A 85 22.77 -31.36 21.00
CA ALA A 85 23.28 -32.35 20.06
C ALA A 85 22.13 -32.88 19.21
N SER A 86 22.33 -32.97 17.90
CA SER A 86 21.36 -33.50 16.93
C SER A 86 22.04 -34.32 15.83
N MET A 87 21.30 -35.28 15.29
CA MET A 87 21.73 -36.08 14.14
C MET A 87 20.50 -36.42 13.29
N LEU A 88 20.68 -36.54 11.98
CA LEU A 88 19.60 -36.92 11.08
C LEU A 88 19.03 -38.30 11.46
N GLY A 89 17.71 -38.38 11.62
CA GLY A 89 17.02 -39.62 12.03
C GLY A 89 16.93 -39.82 13.54
N TYR A 90 17.46 -38.89 14.34
CA TYR A 90 17.47 -38.95 15.81
C TYR A 90 16.77 -37.73 16.44
N SER A 91 16.18 -37.94 17.62
CA SER A 91 15.72 -36.86 18.50
C SER A 91 16.90 -35.99 18.98
N THR A 92 16.63 -34.71 19.30
CA THR A 92 17.67 -33.81 19.82
C THR A 92 17.79 -33.89 21.35
N THR A 93 19.01 -33.83 21.87
CA THR A 93 19.27 -33.80 23.33
C THR A 93 19.89 -32.47 23.73
N LYS A 94 19.34 -31.84 24.77
CA LYS A 94 19.83 -30.57 25.32
C LYS A 94 20.35 -30.78 26.75
N LYS A 95 21.55 -30.29 27.03
CA LYS A 95 22.10 -30.21 28.41
C LYS A 95 22.51 -28.79 28.76
N PHE A 96 22.28 -28.41 30.01
CA PHE A 96 22.79 -27.18 30.58
C PHE A 96 24.13 -27.44 31.27
N ILE A 97 25.12 -26.59 31.02
CA ILE A 97 26.43 -26.67 31.64
C ILE A 97 26.82 -25.31 32.21
N ALA A 98 27.54 -25.32 33.32
CA ALA A 98 28.18 -24.14 33.90
C ALA A 98 29.69 -24.39 33.86
N ALA A 99 30.35 -23.79 32.86
CA ALA A 99 31.79 -23.90 32.72
C ALA A 99 32.40 -22.64 33.34
N ASP A 100 32.70 -22.73 34.64
CA ASP A 100 33.14 -21.61 35.49
C ASP A 100 34.60 -21.16 35.26
N GLY A 101 35.33 -21.86 34.38
CA GLY A 101 36.72 -21.56 34.05
C GLY A 101 37.73 -22.13 35.05
N SER A 102 37.30 -22.94 36.01
CA SER A 102 38.20 -23.65 36.96
C SER A 102 39.17 -24.60 36.25
N GLU A 103 38.74 -25.20 35.14
CA GLU A 103 39.56 -26.06 34.29
C GLU A 103 39.65 -25.52 32.85
N ARG A 104 40.83 -25.63 32.22
CA ARG A 104 41.03 -25.26 30.81
C ARG A 104 40.24 -26.15 29.84
N ARG A 105 39.88 -27.36 30.28
CA ARG A 105 39.13 -28.35 29.51
C ARG A 105 37.93 -28.78 30.34
N PHE A 106 36.73 -28.54 29.84
CA PHE A 106 35.49 -28.94 30.49
C PHE A 106 34.86 -30.11 29.71
N ASP A 107 34.65 -31.24 30.38
CA ASP A 107 33.97 -32.39 29.79
C ASP A 107 32.46 -32.30 30.03
N ALA A 108 31.69 -32.13 28.95
CA ALA A 108 30.23 -32.10 28.98
C ALA A 108 29.59 -33.50 29.02
N GLY A 109 30.41 -34.55 28.99
CA GLY A 109 30.01 -35.94 29.07
C GLY A 109 29.27 -36.43 27.82
N GLU A 110 28.39 -37.40 28.02
CA GLU A 110 27.73 -38.11 26.92
C GLU A 110 26.33 -37.55 26.61
N PHE A 111 26.03 -37.36 25.34
CA PHE A 111 24.74 -36.94 24.81
C PHE A 111 24.10 -38.16 24.14
N LEU A 112 23.12 -38.75 24.81
CA LEU A 112 22.36 -39.88 24.28
C LEU A 112 21.21 -39.36 23.42
N LEU A 113 21.17 -39.77 22.16
CA LEU A 113 20.11 -39.44 21.21
C LEU A 113 19.29 -40.70 20.94
N THR A 114 17.97 -40.57 20.92
CA THR A 114 17.07 -41.69 20.62
C THR A 114 16.67 -41.65 19.16
N GLU A 115 16.79 -42.78 18.46
CA GLU A 115 16.37 -42.93 17.07
C GLU A 115 14.86 -42.65 16.94
N GLY A 116 14.49 -41.74 16.05
CA GLY A 116 13.11 -41.24 15.93
C GLY A 116 13.04 -39.91 15.18
N LEU A 117 12.04 -39.79 14.30
CA LEU A 117 11.77 -38.58 13.51
C LEU A 117 11.06 -37.53 14.39
N GLU A 118 11.83 -36.66 15.06
CA GLU A 118 11.33 -35.31 15.36
C GLU A 118 11.92 -34.34 14.33
N LEU A 119 11.18 -34.12 13.24
CA LEU A 119 11.34 -32.92 12.43
C LEU A 119 10.77 -31.73 13.21
N GLY A 120 11.45 -31.38 14.31
CA GLY A 120 11.32 -30.06 14.91
C GLY A 120 11.86 -29.07 13.90
N GLU A 121 10.95 -28.46 13.14
CA GLU A 121 11.21 -27.32 12.27
C GLU A 121 12.15 -26.37 13.02
N VAL A 122 13.37 -26.15 12.51
CA VAL A 122 14.23 -25.08 13.01
C VAL A 122 13.55 -23.79 12.57
N THR A 123 12.57 -23.35 13.37
CA THR A 123 11.99 -22.03 13.25
C THR A 123 13.11 -21.08 13.65
N VAL A 124 13.80 -20.53 12.66
CA VAL A 124 14.61 -19.34 12.85
C VAL A 124 13.64 -18.25 13.28
N THR A 125 13.41 -18.10 14.59
CA THR A 125 12.65 -17.03 15.21
C THR A 125 13.50 -15.76 15.14
N GLY A 126 13.75 -15.29 13.92
CA GLY A 126 14.11 -13.91 13.69
C GLY A 126 12.90 -13.06 14.09
N VAL A 127 12.98 -12.40 15.24
CA VAL A 127 12.01 -11.37 15.60
C VAL A 127 12.08 -10.30 14.51
N ARG A 128 11.03 -10.23 13.69
CA ARG A 128 10.94 -9.17 12.68
C ARG A 128 10.81 -7.85 13.44
N PRO A 129 11.55 -6.81 13.06
CA PRO A 129 11.38 -5.51 13.69
C PRO A 129 9.96 -5.00 13.41
N LEU A 130 9.30 -4.50 14.45
CA LEU A 130 7.96 -3.90 14.38
C LEU A 130 7.89 -2.81 13.31
N ILE A 131 8.94 -2.01 13.19
CA ILE A 131 9.09 -0.96 12.19
C ILE A 131 10.40 -1.16 11.47
N LYS A 132 10.35 -1.23 10.14
CA LYS A 132 11.52 -1.25 9.26
C LYS A 132 11.49 0.00 8.39
N ALA A 133 12.42 0.91 8.63
CA ALA A 133 12.64 2.08 7.78
C ALA A 133 13.65 1.74 6.67
N GLU A 134 13.22 1.88 5.43
CA GLU A 134 14.04 1.88 4.22
C GLU A 134 14.02 3.31 3.63
N ALA A 135 14.91 3.60 2.68
CA ALA A 135 15.10 4.96 2.17
C ALA A 135 13.83 5.57 1.52
N ASP A 136 12.94 4.73 0.99
CA ASP A 136 11.72 5.08 0.26
C ASP A 136 10.44 4.55 0.90
N LYS A 137 10.56 3.75 1.95
CA LYS A 137 9.47 2.95 2.49
C LYS A 137 9.61 2.75 3.99
N ILE A 138 8.51 2.92 4.72
CA ILE A 138 8.38 2.47 6.11
C ILE A 138 7.46 1.25 6.13
N THR A 139 7.94 0.12 6.62
CA THR A 139 7.12 -1.08 6.81
C THR A 139 6.81 -1.23 8.29
N TYR A 140 5.52 -1.26 8.63
CA TYR A 140 5.04 -1.67 9.95
C TYR A 140 4.60 -3.13 9.88
N ASN A 141 5.20 -3.99 10.72
CA ASN A 141 4.95 -5.43 10.73
C ASN A 141 3.98 -5.81 11.85
N PHE A 142 2.75 -6.23 11.49
CA PHE A 142 1.71 -6.53 12.46
C PHE A 142 1.89 -7.87 13.15
N ASP A 143 2.56 -8.85 12.51
CA ASP A 143 2.92 -10.13 13.16
C ASP A 143 3.82 -9.91 14.39
N SER A 144 4.51 -8.76 14.46
CA SER A 144 5.43 -8.40 15.53
C SER A 144 4.80 -7.47 16.59
N ASP A 145 3.54 -7.08 16.43
CA ASP A 145 2.77 -6.27 17.40
C ASP A 145 1.87 -7.20 18.25
N PRO A 146 2.10 -7.33 19.56
CA PRO A 146 1.29 -8.18 20.44
C PRO A 146 -0.19 -7.80 20.50
N GLN A 147 -0.54 -6.55 20.15
CA GLN A 147 -1.93 -6.07 20.16
C GLN A 147 -2.69 -6.42 18.86
N THR A 148 -2.02 -7.04 17.87
CA THR A 148 -2.65 -7.40 16.59
C THR A 148 -3.81 -8.37 16.71
N ALA A 149 -3.76 -9.27 17.70
CA ALA A 149 -4.77 -10.30 17.86
C ALA A 149 -6.15 -9.77 18.33
N SER A 150 -6.20 -8.58 18.95
CA SER A 150 -7.41 -8.04 19.57
C SER A 150 -7.89 -6.70 18.99
N SER A 151 -7.28 -6.22 17.90
CA SER A 151 -7.62 -4.93 17.30
C SER A 151 -8.13 -5.05 15.85
N THR A 152 -8.92 -4.07 15.43
CA THR A 152 -9.38 -3.93 14.03
C THR A 152 -8.26 -3.35 13.15
N ALA A 153 -8.30 -3.58 11.82
CA ALA A 153 -7.28 -3.00 10.94
C ALA A 153 -7.26 -1.46 11.03
N ALA A 154 -8.40 -0.80 11.21
CA ALA A 154 -8.47 0.66 11.44
C ALA A 154 -7.71 1.11 12.70
N GLU A 155 -7.91 0.44 13.83
CA GLU A 155 -7.21 0.76 15.09
C GLU A 155 -5.71 0.56 14.97
N ILE A 156 -5.30 -0.46 14.24
CA ILE A 156 -3.89 -0.78 14.01
C ILE A 156 -3.24 0.16 13.00
N LEU A 157 -3.97 0.62 11.97
CA LEU A 157 -3.46 1.62 11.03
C LEU A 157 -3.08 2.93 11.72
N ARG A 158 -3.72 3.30 12.84
CA ARG A 158 -3.31 4.46 13.66
C ARG A 158 -1.89 4.35 14.23
N LYS A 159 -1.33 3.13 14.30
CA LYS A 159 0.04 2.90 14.78
C LYS A 159 1.08 2.93 13.67
N VAL A 160 0.64 2.89 12.41
CA VAL A 160 1.54 2.95 11.26
C VAL A 160 2.07 4.40 11.16
N PRO A 161 3.40 4.61 11.20
CA PRO A 161 3.97 5.93 11.03
C PRO A 161 3.47 6.62 9.76
N MET A 162 3.29 7.94 9.81
CA MET A 162 2.79 8.79 8.72
C MET A 162 1.31 8.60 8.37
N LEU A 163 0.61 7.63 8.98
CA LEU A 163 -0.83 7.51 8.86
C LEU A 163 -1.52 8.17 10.05
N SER A 164 -2.62 8.86 9.77
CA SER A 164 -3.53 9.38 10.78
C SER A 164 -4.96 9.03 10.40
N ILE A 165 -5.81 8.83 11.40
CA ILE A 165 -7.24 8.58 11.20
C ILE A 165 -8.01 9.66 11.95
N ASP A 166 -8.89 10.38 11.27
CA ASP A 166 -9.70 11.42 11.90
C ASP A 166 -10.97 10.85 12.59
N GLY A 167 -11.74 11.74 13.22
CA GLY A 167 -12.96 11.37 13.97
C GLY A 167 -14.07 10.77 13.11
N GLU A 168 -13.99 10.91 11.78
CA GLU A 168 -14.90 10.28 10.83
C GLU A 168 -14.34 8.95 10.30
N ASN A 169 -13.22 8.48 10.85
CA ASN A 169 -12.48 7.29 10.42
C ASN A 169 -11.87 7.38 9.01
N GLU A 170 -11.65 8.57 8.48
CA GLU A 170 -10.89 8.76 7.23
C GLU A 170 -9.39 8.62 7.48
N VAL A 171 -8.70 7.83 6.65
CA VAL A 171 -7.24 7.68 6.72
C VAL A 171 -6.56 8.75 5.89
N ARG A 172 -5.50 9.34 6.43
CA ARG A 172 -4.66 10.36 5.78
C ARG A 172 -3.21 9.95 5.83
N LEU A 173 -2.47 10.24 4.76
CA LEU A 173 -1.03 10.06 4.68
C LEU A 173 -0.35 11.43 4.80
N ASN A 174 0.43 11.65 5.86
CA ASN A 174 1.05 12.96 6.17
C ASN A 174 0.04 14.13 6.17
N GLY A 175 -1.21 13.87 6.60
CA GLY A 175 -2.30 14.86 6.62
C GLY A 175 -3.09 14.99 5.31
N GLU A 176 -2.56 14.45 4.21
CA GLU A 176 -3.16 14.50 2.88
C GLU A 176 -4.10 13.31 2.61
N LYS A 177 -5.15 13.58 1.82
CA LYS A 177 -6.09 12.55 1.32
C LYS A 177 -5.63 11.93 0.00
N SER A 178 -4.72 12.58 -0.73
CA SER A 178 -4.25 12.10 -2.02
C SER A 178 -3.11 11.08 -1.86
N PHE A 179 -3.47 9.82 -1.69
CA PHE A 179 -2.54 8.68 -1.68
C PHE A 179 -3.12 7.52 -2.49
N LYS A 180 -2.24 6.66 -3.02
CA LYS A 180 -2.64 5.45 -3.75
C LYS A 180 -2.57 4.25 -2.82
N VAL A 181 -3.61 3.43 -2.79
CA VAL A 181 -3.60 2.19 -2.00
C VAL A 181 -3.31 0.98 -2.89
N LEU A 182 -2.37 0.15 -2.46
CA LEU A 182 -2.07 -1.14 -3.04
C LEU A 182 -2.40 -2.26 -2.05
N VAL A 183 -2.79 -3.42 -2.55
CA VAL A 183 -2.81 -4.67 -1.79
C VAL A 183 -1.83 -5.63 -2.43
N ASN A 184 -0.87 -6.13 -1.64
CA ASN A 184 0.18 -7.03 -2.13
C ASN A 184 0.91 -6.47 -3.37
N GLY A 185 1.12 -5.16 -3.41
CA GLY A 185 1.79 -4.43 -4.49
C GLY A 185 0.90 -4.10 -5.70
N ARG A 186 -0.42 -4.34 -5.64
CA ARG A 186 -1.36 -4.16 -6.76
C ARG A 186 -2.43 -3.14 -6.44
N SER A 187 -2.76 -2.29 -7.40
CA SER A 187 -3.81 -1.27 -7.23
C SER A 187 -5.17 -1.94 -7.24
N THR A 188 -5.87 -1.95 -6.10
CA THR A 188 -7.25 -2.45 -6.02
C THR A 188 -8.19 -1.26 -5.87
N GLY A 189 -9.22 -1.17 -6.71
CA GLY A 189 -10.16 -0.04 -6.66
C GLY A 189 -10.97 0.05 -5.38
N VAL A 190 -11.19 -1.09 -4.71
CA VAL A 190 -11.90 -1.18 -3.42
C VAL A 190 -11.27 -0.26 -2.38
N LEU A 191 -9.96 -0.36 -2.24
CA LEU A 191 -9.21 0.38 -1.22
C LEU A 191 -8.78 1.76 -1.69
N ALA A 192 -8.85 2.05 -2.99
CA ALA A 192 -8.59 3.39 -3.51
C ALA A 192 -9.79 4.34 -3.37
N LYS A 193 -11.03 3.85 -3.42
CA LYS A 193 -12.25 4.69 -3.30
C LYS A 193 -13.00 4.55 -1.98
N ASN A 194 -12.99 3.37 -1.37
CA ASN A 194 -13.68 3.07 -0.10
C ASN A 194 -12.69 2.53 0.94
N PHE A 195 -11.50 3.14 1.03
CA PHE A 195 -10.43 2.68 1.93
C PHE A 195 -10.91 2.56 3.38
N LYS A 196 -11.67 3.56 3.82
CA LYS A 196 -12.27 3.67 5.14
C LYS A 196 -13.16 2.46 5.45
N GLU A 197 -14.14 2.17 4.60
CA GLU A 197 -15.11 1.09 4.82
C GLU A 197 -14.43 -0.29 4.73
N ALA A 198 -13.50 -0.46 3.78
CA ALA A 198 -12.80 -1.72 3.58
C ALA A 198 -11.85 -2.05 4.74
N ILE A 199 -11.13 -1.07 5.27
CA ILE A 199 -10.24 -1.27 6.42
C ILE A 199 -11.01 -1.50 7.72
N GLN A 200 -12.19 -0.90 7.90
CA GLN A 200 -13.01 -1.16 9.08
C GLN A 200 -13.51 -2.60 9.14
N ALA A 201 -13.78 -3.21 7.99
CA ALA A 201 -14.25 -4.59 7.91
C ALA A 201 -13.12 -5.64 8.04
N LEU A 202 -11.85 -5.24 7.92
CA LEU A 202 -10.72 -6.15 7.98
C LEU A 202 -10.26 -6.37 9.44
N PRO A 203 -10.17 -7.62 9.91
CA PRO A 203 -9.50 -7.90 11.18
C PRO A 203 -8.00 -7.65 11.01
N ALA A 204 -7.33 -7.06 12.00
CA ALA A 204 -5.91 -6.74 11.86
C ALA A 204 -5.03 -7.98 11.69
N SER A 205 -5.48 -9.13 12.20
CA SER A 205 -4.83 -10.43 11.99
C SER A 205 -4.78 -10.90 10.53
N ALA A 206 -5.64 -10.36 9.65
CA ALA A 206 -5.60 -10.61 8.21
C ALA A 206 -4.51 -9.78 7.50
N ILE A 207 -3.91 -8.81 8.17
CA ILE A 207 -2.85 -7.96 7.61
C ILE A 207 -1.51 -8.38 8.19
N LYS A 208 -0.57 -8.71 7.31
CA LYS A 208 0.81 -9.07 7.67
C LYS A 208 1.65 -7.84 7.99
N SER A 209 1.56 -6.85 7.12
CA SER A 209 2.28 -5.59 7.26
C SER A 209 1.65 -4.49 6.40
N VAL A 210 1.81 -3.24 6.82
CA VAL A 210 1.52 -2.07 5.99
C VAL A 210 2.83 -1.39 5.62
N GLU A 211 2.95 -1.04 4.36
CA GLU A 211 4.07 -0.34 3.78
C GLU A 211 3.64 1.06 3.36
N VAL A 212 4.29 2.08 3.93
CA VAL A 212 4.09 3.47 3.52
C VAL A 212 5.28 3.87 2.65
N ILE A 213 5.02 4.14 1.37
CA ILE A 213 6.01 4.50 0.37
C ILE A 213 5.84 5.99 0.07
N THR A 214 6.70 6.83 0.63
CA THR A 214 6.66 8.29 0.44
C THR A 214 7.41 8.75 -0.81
N ASN A 215 8.27 7.90 -1.37
CA ASN A 215 8.96 8.14 -2.63
C ASN A 215 8.70 6.95 -3.56
N PRO A 216 7.59 6.95 -4.33
CA PRO A 216 7.21 5.80 -5.12
C PRO A 216 8.31 5.42 -6.15
N PRO A 217 8.62 4.12 -6.31
CA PRO A 217 9.59 3.68 -7.32
C PRO A 217 9.14 4.05 -8.73
N VAL A 218 10.11 4.10 -9.66
CA VAL A 218 9.98 4.67 -11.01
C VAL A 218 8.87 4.01 -11.85
N ARG A 219 8.49 2.77 -11.50
CA ARG A 219 7.38 2.01 -12.11
C ARG A 219 5.97 2.52 -11.79
N HIS A 220 5.82 3.41 -10.81
CA HIS A 220 4.52 3.97 -10.44
C HIS A 220 4.37 5.39 -10.98
N ASP A 221 3.28 5.64 -11.73
CA ASP A 221 2.95 6.97 -12.23
C ASP A 221 2.87 7.99 -11.09
N ALA A 222 3.47 9.16 -11.26
CA ALA A 222 3.57 10.19 -10.23
C ALA A 222 2.54 11.32 -10.39
N GLU A 223 1.44 11.11 -11.12
CA GLU A 223 0.41 12.13 -11.27
C GLU A 223 -0.36 12.31 -9.95
N GLY A 224 -0.08 13.40 -9.24
CA GLY A 224 -0.93 13.93 -8.15
C GLY A 224 -0.96 13.16 -6.84
N ILE A 225 -0.13 12.12 -6.66
CA ILE A 225 -0.15 11.24 -5.49
C ILE A 225 0.98 11.60 -4.51
N THR A 226 0.63 11.84 -3.24
CA THR A 226 1.57 12.21 -2.15
C THR A 226 2.35 11.02 -1.59
N GLY A 227 1.87 9.80 -1.84
CA GLY A 227 2.55 8.55 -1.49
C GLY A 227 1.66 7.32 -1.69
N ILE A 228 2.23 6.13 -1.48
CA ILE A 228 1.55 4.85 -1.66
C ILE A 228 1.42 4.13 -0.31
N ILE A 229 0.22 3.66 0.04
CA ILE A 229 -0.02 2.74 1.15
C ILE A 229 -0.19 1.34 0.57
N ASN A 230 0.76 0.43 0.82
CA ASN A 230 0.66 -0.96 0.37
C ASN A 230 0.36 -1.90 1.55
N ILE A 231 -0.82 -2.50 1.52
CA ILE A 231 -1.27 -3.48 2.51
C ILE A 231 -0.83 -4.86 2.08
N ILE A 232 0.09 -5.45 2.83
CA ILE A 232 0.48 -6.85 2.68
C ILE A 232 -0.45 -7.67 3.55
N THR A 233 -1.30 -8.48 2.94
CA THR A 233 -2.19 -9.36 3.69
C THR A 233 -1.45 -10.62 4.14
N ASN A 234 -1.88 -11.20 5.24
CA ASN A 234 -1.41 -12.51 5.67
C ASN A 234 -1.90 -13.54 4.65
N ARG A 235 -0.97 -14.09 3.86
CA ARG A 235 -1.19 -15.32 3.09
C ARG A 235 -1.27 -16.49 4.08
N ARG A 236 -2.26 -16.52 4.96
CA ARG A 236 -2.53 -17.73 5.74
C ARG A 236 -2.97 -18.79 4.74
N SER A 237 -2.18 -19.85 4.64
CA SER A 237 -2.37 -21.00 3.74
C SER A 237 -3.57 -21.88 4.13
N ASN A 238 -4.57 -21.33 4.81
CA ASN A 238 -5.74 -22.09 5.19
C ASN A 238 -6.74 -21.92 4.06
N ASN A 239 -6.88 -22.97 3.26
CA ASN A 239 -8.04 -23.16 2.40
C ASN A 239 -9.30 -22.81 3.20
N GLY A 240 -10.06 -21.83 2.73
CA GLY A 240 -11.14 -21.28 3.51
C GLY A 240 -11.77 -20.08 2.84
N TYR A 241 -12.90 -19.66 3.39
CA TYR A 241 -13.65 -18.51 2.96
C TYR A 241 -13.87 -17.58 4.15
N ASN A 242 -13.86 -16.28 3.89
CA ASN A 242 -14.34 -15.27 4.81
C ASN A 242 -15.27 -14.33 4.05
N GLY A 243 -16.20 -13.72 4.76
CA GLY A 243 -17.10 -12.78 4.15
C GLY A 243 -17.80 -11.94 5.20
N SER A 244 -18.42 -10.88 4.74
CA SER A 244 -19.27 -10.04 5.54
C SER A 244 -20.44 -9.59 4.69
N VAL A 245 -21.56 -9.37 5.35
CA VAL A 245 -22.72 -8.71 4.76
C VAL A 245 -23.02 -7.53 5.65
N SER A 246 -23.31 -6.40 5.02
CA SER A 246 -23.67 -5.16 5.71
C SER A 246 -24.96 -4.62 5.11
N ALA A 247 -25.78 -4.04 5.96
CA ALA A 247 -26.95 -3.29 5.57
C ALA A 247 -27.04 -2.06 6.49
N SER A 248 -27.44 -0.93 5.93
CA SER A 248 -27.72 0.28 6.69
C SER A 248 -28.98 0.95 6.18
N VAL A 249 -29.68 1.60 7.08
CA VAL A 249 -30.80 2.48 6.78
C VAL A 249 -30.64 3.75 7.60
N ASN A 250 -31.12 4.87 7.08
CA ASN A 250 -31.11 6.12 7.82
C ASN A 250 -32.49 6.77 7.88
N THR A 251 -32.67 7.69 8.82
CA THR A 251 -33.92 8.39 9.08
C THR A 251 -34.39 9.28 7.92
N ARG A 252 -33.55 9.51 6.91
CA ARG A 252 -33.87 10.31 5.72
C ARG A 252 -34.36 9.46 4.54
N GLY A 253 -34.51 8.15 4.73
CA GLY A 253 -34.98 7.21 3.71
C GLY A 253 -33.88 6.66 2.80
N GLY A 254 -32.60 6.91 3.15
CA GLY A 254 -31.48 6.26 2.48
C GLY A 254 -31.25 4.86 3.02
N TYR A 255 -30.77 3.97 2.16
CA TYR A 255 -30.41 2.60 2.50
C TYR A 255 -29.16 2.18 1.75
N THR A 256 -28.33 1.35 2.37
CA THR A 256 -27.19 0.70 1.70
C THR A 256 -27.16 -0.76 2.06
N GLY A 257 -26.62 -1.57 1.16
CA GLY A 257 -26.38 -2.98 1.36
C GLY A 257 -25.11 -3.36 0.64
N GLY A 258 -24.34 -4.26 1.22
CA GLY A 258 -23.13 -4.75 0.59
C GLY A 258 -22.72 -6.11 1.12
N GLY A 259 -21.96 -6.81 0.30
CA GLY A 259 -21.43 -8.12 0.61
C GLY A 259 -19.99 -8.19 0.16
N TYR A 260 -19.14 -8.70 1.02
CA TYR A 260 -17.77 -9.06 0.69
C TYR A 260 -17.61 -10.56 0.91
N ILE A 261 -16.95 -11.22 -0.04
CA ILE A 261 -16.53 -12.60 0.11
C ILE A 261 -15.11 -12.73 -0.41
N SER A 262 -14.27 -13.47 0.29
CA SER A 262 -13.02 -13.97 -0.24
C SER A 262 -12.85 -15.43 0.08
N ALA A 263 -12.27 -16.16 -0.85
CA ALA A 263 -12.00 -17.57 -0.72
C ALA A 263 -10.64 -17.88 -1.32
N GLN A 264 -9.92 -18.79 -0.66
CA GLN A 264 -8.70 -19.36 -1.17
C GLN A 264 -8.81 -20.88 -1.16
N ALA A 265 -8.52 -21.50 -2.29
CA ALA A 265 -8.49 -22.94 -2.47
C ALA A 265 -7.22 -23.32 -3.22
N GLY A 266 -6.23 -23.79 -2.47
CA GLY A 266 -4.90 -24.13 -2.98
C GLY A 266 -4.26 -22.95 -3.69
N LYS A 267 -4.05 -23.12 -4.99
CA LYS A 267 -3.39 -22.16 -5.89
C LYS A 267 -4.29 -21.02 -6.36
N PHE A 268 -5.60 -21.11 -6.11
CA PHE A 268 -6.57 -20.12 -6.54
C PHE A 268 -7.06 -19.30 -5.34
N ALA A 269 -7.06 -17.97 -5.48
CA ALA A 269 -7.68 -17.07 -4.54
C ALA A 269 -8.58 -16.10 -5.28
N ILE A 270 -9.76 -15.81 -4.72
CA ILE A 270 -10.71 -14.84 -5.25
C ILE A 270 -11.29 -14.02 -4.10
N SER A 271 -11.49 -12.73 -4.34
CA SER A 271 -12.27 -11.86 -3.48
C SER A 271 -13.18 -10.98 -4.29
N THR A 272 -14.43 -10.85 -3.87
CA THR A 272 -15.46 -10.06 -4.53
C THR A 272 -16.13 -9.17 -3.50
N ASN A 273 -16.41 -7.94 -3.87
CA ASN A 273 -17.21 -7.00 -3.09
C ASN A 273 -18.33 -6.46 -3.97
N LEU A 274 -19.55 -6.48 -3.45
CA LEU A 274 -20.71 -5.89 -4.05
C LEU A 274 -21.31 -4.88 -3.08
N PHE A 275 -21.72 -3.73 -3.60
CA PHE A 275 -22.40 -2.72 -2.83
C PHE A 275 -23.53 -2.11 -3.65
N HIS A 276 -24.64 -1.80 -3.02
CA HIS A 276 -25.72 -1.02 -3.57
C HIS A 276 -26.21 -0.02 -2.53
N GLY A 277 -26.32 1.24 -2.92
CA GLY A 277 -26.75 2.31 -2.03
C GLY A 277 -27.75 3.24 -2.70
N ASN A 278 -28.71 3.69 -1.92
CA ASN A 278 -29.58 4.81 -2.21
C ASN A 278 -29.32 5.86 -1.12
N ILE A 279 -28.53 6.87 -1.48
CA ILE A 279 -28.10 7.96 -0.62
C ILE A 279 -29.06 9.12 -0.83
N VAL A 280 -29.69 9.56 0.27
CA VAL A 280 -30.64 10.67 0.27
C VAL A 280 -30.11 11.77 1.17
N MET A 281 -29.88 12.95 0.58
CA MET A 281 -29.60 14.18 1.30
C MET A 281 -30.77 15.14 1.08
N LYS A 282 -31.25 15.74 2.16
CA LYS A 282 -32.34 16.72 2.12
C LYS A 282 -31.86 18.04 2.66
N ARG A 283 -32.22 19.12 1.96
CA ARG A 283 -31.93 20.51 2.31
C ARG A 283 -30.44 20.74 2.55
N ASN A 284 -29.62 20.24 1.62
CA ASN A 284 -28.20 20.51 1.61
C ASN A 284 -27.98 22.00 1.33
N GLY A 285 -27.47 22.74 2.31
CA GLY A 285 -27.21 24.17 2.17
C GLY A 285 -25.90 24.42 1.45
N SER A 286 -25.88 25.41 0.56
CA SER A 286 -24.66 25.91 -0.08
C SER A 286 -24.59 27.41 0.06
N TYR A 287 -23.38 27.92 0.27
CA TYR A 287 -23.06 29.33 0.33
C TYR A 287 -21.71 29.54 -0.34
N MET A 288 -21.65 30.45 -1.30
CA MET A 288 -20.45 30.84 -2.01
C MET A 288 -20.36 32.36 -1.99
N ASP A 289 -19.18 32.87 -1.64
CA ASP A 289 -18.81 34.28 -1.75
C ASP A 289 -17.55 34.34 -2.63
N SER A 290 -17.54 35.25 -3.59
CA SER A 290 -16.44 35.43 -4.55
C SER A 290 -16.20 36.91 -4.80
N GLU A 291 -14.94 37.29 -4.95
CA GLU A 291 -14.52 38.65 -5.26
C GLU A 291 -13.67 38.65 -6.55
N ASN A 292 -14.12 39.40 -7.56
CA ASN A 292 -13.41 39.60 -8.82
C ASN A 292 -12.74 40.97 -8.84
N PHE A 293 -11.43 40.99 -8.62
CA PHE A 293 -10.66 42.23 -8.57
C PHE A 293 -10.62 43.02 -9.88
N LEU A 294 -10.95 42.39 -11.01
CA LEU A 294 -10.94 42.99 -12.35
C LEU A 294 -12.28 43.61 -12.77
N SER A 295 -13.36 43.36 -12.02
CA SER A 295 -14.68 43.91 -12.32
C SER A 295 -15.05 44.97 -11.29
N GLU A 296 -15.35 46.19 -11.73
CA GLU A 296 -15.90 47.22 -10.87
C GLU A 296 -17.41 47.05 -10.66
N GLU A 297 -18.13 46.52 -11.65
CA GLU A 297 -19.59 46.33 -11.65
C GLU A 297 -20.05 45.05 -10.94
N PHE A 298 -19.26 43.97 -11.07
CA PHE A 298 -19.50 42.66 -10.44
C PHE A 298 -18.31 42.30 -9.53
N ARG A 299 -17.90 43.25 -8.70
CA ARG A 299 -16.75 43.11 -7.80
C ARG A 299 -16.94 41.97 -6.82
N LYS A 300 -18.13 41.86 -6.22
CA LYS A 300 -18.46 40.81 -5.26
C LYS A 300 -19.69 40.04 -5.73
N SER A 301 -19.71 38.73 -5.58
CA SER A 301 -20.88 37.89 -5.87
C SER A 301 -21.13 36.90 -4.75
N LEU A 302 -22.40 36.72 -4.40
CA LEU A 302 -22.88 35.83 -3.36
C LEU A 302 -23.93 34.90 -3.96
N THR A 303 -23.77 33.61 -3.75
CA THR A 303 -24.74 32.58 -4.10
C THR A 303 -25.09 31.79 -2.86
N ALA A 304 -26.36 31.77 -2.49
CA ALA A 304 -26.85 30.94 -1.40
C ALA A 304 -28.00 30.06 -1.89
N GLY A 305 -28.00 28.79 -1.55
CA GLY A 305 -29.00 27.87 -2.07
C GLY A 305 -29.19 26.61 -1.24
N THR A 306 -30.22 25.87 -1.58
CA THR A 306 -30.51 24.56 -0.99
C THR A 306 -30.80 23.55 -2.08
N SER A 307 -30.36 22.31 -1.89
CA SER A 307 -30.69 21.22 -2.79
C SER A 307 -31.05 19.92 -2.07
N ASP A 308 -31.84 19.11 -2.75
CA ASP A 308 -32.16 17.74 -2.39
C ASP A 308 -31.45 16.82 -3.39
N LEU A 309 -30.67 15.87 -2.88
CA LEU A 309 -29.92 14.92 -3.67
C LEU A 309 -30.42 13.50 -3.38
N LYS A 310 -30.77 12.79 -4.45
CA LYS A 310 -31.00 11.35 -4.41
C LYS A 310 -30.02 10.67 -5.35
N ASN A 311 -29.10 9.91 -4.77
CA ASN A 311 -28.05 9.22 -5.50
C ASN A 311 -28.19 7.71 -5.31
N ARG A 312 -28.30 6.96 -6.40
CA ARG A 312 -28.27 5.50 -6.41
C ARG A 312 -26.97 5.05 -7.04
N VAL A 313 -26.23 4.19 -6.35
CA VAL A 313 -24.96 3.67 -6.85
C VAL A 313 -24.86 2.18 -6.55
N SER A 314 -24.47 1.43 -7.57
CA SER A 314 -24.10 0.03 -7.46
C SER A 314 -22.62 -0.09 -7.77
N TYR A 315 -21.90 -0.86 -6.96
CA TYR A 315 -20.47 -1.09 -7.07
C TYR A 315 -20.19 -2.58 -7.06
N LEU A 316 -19.24 -3.00 -7.87
CA LEU A 316 -18.73 -4.36 -7.92
C LEU A 316 -17.20 -4.30 -8.04
N SER A 317 -16.52 -5.18 -7.33
CA SER A 317 -15.11 -5.46 -7.56
C SER A 317 -14.79 -6.92 -7.37
N MET A 318 -13.81 -7.38 -8.11
CA MET A 318 -13.31 -8.74 -8.09
C MET A 318 -11.79 -8.72 -8.21
N ASP A 319 -11.13 -9.46 -7.34
CA ASP A 319 -9.71 -9.75 -7.41
C ASP A 319 -9.55 -11.27 -7.41
N ALA A 320 -8.90 -11.81 -8.43
CA ALA A 320 -8.62 -13.22 -8.55
C ALA A 320 -7.13 -13.42 -8.83
N SER A 321 -6.58 -14.50 -8.31
CA SER A 321 -5.19 -14.88 -8.53
C SER A 321 -5.04 -16.38 -8.66
N TYR A 322 -4.13 -16.79 -9.53
CA TYR A 322 -3.81 -18.19 -9.77
C TYR A 322 -2.30 -18.39 -9.81
N GLU A 323 -1.79 -19.13 -8.83
CA GLU A 323 -0.39 -19.57 -8.77
C GLU A 323 -0.23 -20.83 -9.64
N ILE A 324 0.23 -20.68 -10.88
CA ILE A 324 0.48 -21.83 -11.77
C ILE A 324 1.50 -22.77 -11.12
N ASP A 325 2.56 -22.20 -10.57
CA ASP A 325 3.62 -22.85 -9.81
C ASP A 325 4.27 -21.85 -8.83
N SER A 326 5.40 -22.21 -8.22
CA SER A 326 6.11 -21.35 -7.26
C SER A 326 6.75 -20.09 -7.87
N LEU A 327 6.76 -19.97 -9.19
CA LEU A 327 7.40 -18.90 -9.95
C LEU A 327 6.42 -18.09 -10.79
N ASN A 328 5.24 -18.62 -11.13
CA ASN A 328 4.31 -18.00 -12.07
C ASN A 328 2.96 -17.68 -11.40
N LEU A 329 2.59 -16.40 -11.44
CA LEU A 329 1.36 -15.88 -10.87
C LEU A 329 0.56 -15.11 -11.93
N ILE A 330 -0.68 -15.51 -12.16
CA ILE A 330 -1.66 -14.73 -12.93
C ILE A 330 -2.57 -14.01 -11.94
N THR A 331 -2.87 -12.74 -12.19
CA THR A 331 -3.88 -12.00 -11.43
C THR A 331 -4.85 -11.31 -12.36
N LEU A 332 -6.11 -11.26 -11.95
CA LEU A 332 -7.17 -10.49 -12.55
C LEU A 332 -7.78 -9.61 -11.47
N THR A 333 -7.65 -8.31 -11.58
CA THR A 333 -8.26 -7.33 -10.68
C THR A 333 -9.25 -6.51 -11.49
N GLY A 334 -10.44 -6.28 -10.99
CA GLY A 334 -11.43 -5.45 -11.64
C GLY A 334 -12.34 -4.78 -10.64
N TRP A 335 -12.78 -3.57 -10.94
CA TRP A 335 -13.77 -2.87 -10.16
C TRP A 335 -14.58 -1.93 -11.03
N GLY A 336 -15.76 -1.56 -10.59
CA GLY A 336 -16.54 -0.52 -11.21
C GLY A 336 -17.75 -0.14 -10.38
N TYR A 337 -18.30 1.03 -10.70
CA TYR A 337 -19.62 1.42 -10.25
C TYR A 337 -20.42 2.00 -11.40
N LEU A 338 -21.72 1.91 -11.24
CA LEU A 338 -22.72 2.57 -12.06
C LEU A 338 -23.71 3.22 -11.12
N GLY A 339 -24.18 4.41 -11.46
CA GLY A 339 -25.10 5.12 -10.62
C GLY A 339 -25.86 6.20 -11.36
N ASN A 340 -26.88 6.70 -10.68
CA ASN A 340 -27.62 7.85 -11.12
C ASN A 340 -27.88 8.79 -9.94
N ALA A 341 -27.71 10.09 -10.15
CA ALA A 341 -27.94 11.12 -9.16
C ALA A 341 -28.90 12.15 -9.72
N ILE A 342 -29.99 12.37 -8.99
CA ILE A 342 -30.93 13.46 -9.25
C ILE A 342 -30.71 14.50 -8.16
N ASN A 343 -30.40 15.73 -8.57
CA ASN A 343 -30.24 16.87 -7.68
C ASN A 343 -31.22 17.98 -8.09
N THR A 344 -32.14 18.30 -7.20
CA THR A 344 -33.10 19.39 -7.39
C THR A 344 -32.78 20.49 -6.38
N GLY A 345 -32.60 21.72 -6.83
CA GLY A 345 -32.24 22.80 -5.94
C GLY A 345 -32.70 24.16 -6.42
N SER A 346 -32.60 25.12 -5.50
CA SER A 346 -32.78 26.54 -5.78
C SER A 346 -31.64 27.32 -5.16
N SER A 347 -31.25 28.40 -5.83
CA SER A 347 -30.23 29.32 -5.33
C SER A 347 -30.59 30.76 -5.67
N LEU A 348 -30.22 31.67 -4.78
CA LEU A 348 -30.31 33.10 -5.00
C LEU A 348 -28.91 33.62 -5.27
N PHE A 349 -28.73 34.23 -6.44
CA PHE A 349 -27.51 34.94 -6.81
C PHE A 349 -27.66 36.43 -6.53
N SER A 350 -26.62 37.07 -6.02
CA SER A 350 -26.53 38.52 -5.82
C SER A 350 -25.13 39.00 -6.16
N ALA A 351 -25.01 40.05 -6.97
CA ALA A 351 -23.73 40.70 -7.25
C ALA A 351 -23.72 42.16 -6.84
N PHE A 352 -22.55 42.65 -6.46
CA PHE A 352 -22.31 43.98 -5.95
C PHE A 352 -21.12 44.60 -6.66
N ASN A 353 -21.18 45.91 -6.88
CA ASN A 353 -20.07 46.69 -7.42
C ASN A 353 -18.99 46.95 -6.34
N SER A 354 -17.91 47.62 -6.75
CA SER A 354 -16.78 47.97 -5.87
C SER A 354 -17.16 48.88 -4.69
N ALA A 355 -18.26 49.62 -4.80
CA ALA A 355 -18.82 50.44 -3.72
C ALA A 355 -19.78 49.67 -2.80
N GLY A 356 -20.01 48.38 -3.06
CA GLY A 356 -20.92 47.52 -2.28
C GLY A 356 -22.40 47.69 -2.61
N LEU A 357 -22.75 48.38 -3.71
CA LEU A 357 -24.13 48.50 -4.18
C LEU A 357 -24.52 47.24 -4.95
N LEU A 358 -25.72 46.73 -4.68
CA LEU A 358 -26.30 45.59 -5.40
C LEU A 358 -26.53 45.96 -6.86
N THR A 359 -25.88 45.24 -7.78
CA THR A 359 -25.98 45.46 -9.23
C THR A 359 -26.83 44.39 -9.92
N ARG A 360 -26.82 43.15 -9.44
CA ARG A 360 -27.57 42.05 -10.08
C ARG A 360 -28.16 41.10 -9.06
N LYS A 361 -29.35 40.58 -9.34
CA LYS A 361 -30.01 39.58 -8.49
C LYS A 361 -30.95 38.70 -9.31
N TYR A 362 -30.90 37.40 -9.08
CA TYR A 362 -31.83 36.45 -9.69
C TYR A 362 -31.94 35.17 -8.86
N ASP A 363 -33.08 34.49 -8.97
CA ASP A 363 -33.27 33.14 -8.49
C ASP A 363 -32.96 32.14 -9.60
N ASN A 364 -32.30 31.04 -9.27
CA ASN A 364 -32.03 29.94 -10.18
C ASN A 364 -32.59 28.65 -9.60
N ILE A 365 -33.52 28.02 -10.31
CA ILE A 365 -34.05 26.70 -10.00
C ILE A 365 -33.37 25.70 -10.93
N THR A 366 -32.74 24.69 -10.37
CA THR A 366 -31.98 23.69 -11.13
C THR A 366 -32.47 22.28 -10.86
N ASN A 367 -32.63 21.50 -11.93
CA ASN A 367 -32.82 20.06 -11.86
C ASN A 367 -31.70 19.38 -12.65
N THR A 368 -30.89 18.57 -11.98
CA THR A 368 -29.77 17.85 -12.59
C THR A 368 -30.00 16.36 -12.50
N ASP A 369 -29.95 15.66 -13.63
CA ASP A 369 -29.92 14.21 -13.73
C ASP A 369 -28.56 13.78 -14.27
N ASN A 370 -27.80 13.05 -13.45
CA ASN A 370 -26.50 12.51 -13.80
C ASN A 370 -26.58 10.98 -13.82
N GLN A 371 -26.25 10.36 -14.94
CA GLN A 371 -25.94 8.94 -15.02
C GLN A 371 -24.43 8.80 -15.15
N PHE A 372 -23.80 8.09 -14.23
CA PHE A 372 -22.36 8.04 -14.16
C PHE A 372 -21.87 6.62 -13.93
N GLY A 373 -20.69 6.35 -14.44
CA GLY A 373 -20.02 5.09 -14.25
C GLY A 373 -18.52 5.23 -14.25
N THR A 374 -17.84 4.29 -13.62
CA THR A 374 -16.42 4.11 -13.83
C THR A 374 -16.11 2.64 -13.64
N GLY A 375 -15.19 2.10 -14.41
CA GLY A 375 -14.68 0.77 -14.19
C GLY A 375 -13.23 0.67 -14.65
N SER A 376 -12.58 -0.36 -14.14
CA SER A 376 -11.17 -0.64 -14.36
C SER A 376 -10.99 -2.13 -14.26
N GLY A 377 -10.24 -2.71 -15.19
CA GLY A 377 -9.84 -4.11 -15.18
C GLY A 377 -8.36 -4.21 -15.49
N VAL A 378 -7.65 -5.05 -14.75
CA VAL A 378 -6.22 -5.33 -14.92
C VAL A 378 -6.00 -6.83 -14.92
N ILE A 379 -5.43 -7.34 -16.00
CA ILE A 379 -4.86 -8.68 -16.05
C ILE A 379 -3.35 -8.56 -16.00
N SER A 380 -2.70 -9.40 -15.19
CA SER A 380 -1.24 -9.44 -15.15
C SER A 380 -0.70 -10.84 -14.99
N TRP A 381 0.47 -11.05 -15.56
CA TRP A 381 1.30 -12.22 -15.36
C TRP A 381 2.63 -11.80 -14.76
N GLN A 382 2.96 -12.39 -13.62
CA GLN A 382 4.24 -12.20 -12.96
C GLN A 382 5.02 -13.51 -12.96
N LYS A 383 6.24 -13.44 -13.49
CA LYS A 383 7.24 -14.50 -13.45
C LYS A 383 8.36 -14.12 -12.48
N ASN A 384 8.41 -14.80 -11.36
CA ASN A 384 9.56 -14.81 -10.49
C ASN A 384 10.63 -15.77 -11.04
N PHE A 385 11.89 -15.48 -10.76
CA PHE A 385 13.00 -16.35 -11.14
C PHE A 385 13.54 -17.07 -9.91
N LYS A 386 14.32 -18.15 -10.11
CA LYS A 386 14.99 -18.87 -9.00
C LYS A 386 15.87 -17.97 -8.15
N LYS A 387 16.36 -16.87 -8.72
CA LYS A 387 17.07 -15.83 -7.99
C LYS A 387 16.05 -15.06 -7.13
N PRO A 388 16.23 -15.00 -5.79
CA PRO A 388 15.31 -14.28 -4.91
C PRO A 388 15.05 -12.86 -5.38
N GLU A 389 13.80 -12.42 -5.29
CA GLU A 389 13.30 -11.09 -5.67
C GLU A 389 13.40 -10.74 -7.16
N LYS A 390 14.09 -11.50 -8.01
CA LYS A 390 14.11 -11.24 -9.46
C LYS A 390 12.73 -11.55 -10.05
N SER A 391 12.14 -10.60 -10.77
CA SER A 391 10.79 -10.74 -11.35
C SER A 391 10.64 -10.02 -12.70
N LEU A 392 9.74 -10.56 -13.52
CA LEU A 392 9.19 -9.91 -14.72
C LEU A 392 7.68 -9.86 -14.56
N THR A 393 7.06 -8.70 -14.75
CA THR A 393 5.61 -8.53 -14.72
C THR A 393 5.16 -7.95 -16.06
N ILE A 394 4.11 -8.54 -16.64
CA ILE A 394 3.43 -8.01 -17.82
C ILE A 394 1.98 -7.78 -17.42
N SER A 395 1.45 -6.60 -17.70
CA SER A 395 0.06 -6.26 -17.39
C SER A 395 -0.61 -5.49 -18.51
N TYR A 396 -1.91 -5.71 -18.60
CA TYR A 396 -2.82 -4.92 -19.42
C TYR A 396 -3.94 -4.40 -18.53
N SER A 397 -4.22 -3.10 -18.60
CA SER A 397 -5.38 -2.47 -17.97
C SER A 397 -6.31 -1.84 -19.00
N ALA A 398 -7.59 -1.85 -18.67
CA ALA A 398 -8.64 -1.14 -19.38
C ALA A 398 -9.50 -0.40 -18.37
N ASP A 399 -9.65 0.90 -18.55
CA ASP A 399 -10.46 1.78 -17.73
C ASP A 399 -11.56 2.41 -18.59
N TRP A 400 -12.76 2.56 -18.03
CA TRP A 400 -13.87 3.25 -18.67
C TRP A 400 -14.51 4.25 -17.71
N SER A 401 -15.01 5.37 -18.22
CA SER A 401 -15.66 6.40 -17.40
C SER A 401 -16.78 7.10 -18.18
N PRO A 402 -17.96 6.47 -18.33
CA PRO A 402 -19.12 7.11 -18.92
C PRO A 402 -19.78 8.11 -17.96
N MET A 403 -20.25 9.22 -18.52
CA MET A 403 -21.01 10.25 -17.83
C MET A 403 -22.04 10.85 -18.77
N ASN A 404 -23.31 10.82 -18.38
CA ASN A 404 -24.38 11.56 -19.03
C ASN A 404 -24.99 12.53 -18.03
N THR A 405 -24.96 13.81 -18.36
CA THR A 405 -25.47 14.89 -17.52
C THR A 405 -26.55 15.64 -18.26
N LYS A 406 -27.71 15.77 -17.63
CA LYS A 406 -28.77 16.68 -18.03
C LYS A 406 -28.97 17.71 -16.93
N VAL A 407 -28.91 18.99 -17.29
CA VAL A 407 -29.20 20.11 -16.39
C VAL A 407 -30.33 20.94 -16.98
N GLU A 408 -31.40 21.08 -16.24
CA GLU A 408 -32.48 22.02 -16.51
C GLU A 408 -32.32 23.19 -15.54
N SER A 409 -32.34 24.43 -16.04
CA SER A 409 -32.18 25.63 -15.24
C SER A 409 -33.23 26.66 -15.65
N ILE A 410 -33.89 27.23 -14.66
CA ILE A 410 -34.86 28.31 -14.81
C ILE A 410 -34.30 29.50 -14.03
N ILE A 411 -33.94 30.56 -14.75
CA ILE A 411 -33.51 31.82 -14.14
C ILE A 411 -34.67 32.79 -14.08
N ASN A 412 -35.05 33.15 -12.86
CA ASN A 412 -36.07 34.17 -12.58
C ASN A 412 -35.37 35.49 -12.20
N PRO A 413 -35.47 36.53 -13.02
CA PRO A 413 -34.76 37.78 -12.79
C PRO A 413 -35.40 38.57 -11.63
N ILE A 414 -34.57 39.21 -10.80
CA ILE A 414 -35.01 40.10 -9.71
C ILE A 414 -34.46 41.52 -9.93
N LEU A 415 -33.20 41.65 -10.36
CA LEU A 415 -32.55 42.92 -10.65
C LEU A 415 -31.50 42.74 -11.75
N ASP A 416 -31.61 43.56 -12.79
CA ASP A 416 -30.63 43.73 -13.88
C ASP A 416 -30.07 42.41 -14.46
N TYR A 417 -31.00 41.51 -14.80
CA TYR A 417 -30.74 40.25 -15.45
C TYR A 417 -31.94 39.84 -16.31
N GLU A 418 -31.69 39.13 -17.41
CA GLU A 418 -32.75 38.57 -18.25
C GLU A 418 -33.12 37.16 -17.76
N GLY A 419 -34.42 36.90 -17.67
CA GLY A 419 -34.93 35.56 -17.37
C GLY A 419 -34.80 34.64 -18.57
N TYR A 420 -34.51 33.37 -18.32
CA TYR A 420 -34.50 32.34 -19.36
C TYR A 420 -34.64 30.95 -18.77
N GLU A 421 -35.09 30.02 -19.60
CA GLU A 421 -35.03 28.59 -19.33
C GLU A 421 -34.03 27.92 -20.27
N GLN A 422 -33.19 27.05 -19.70
CA GLN A 422 -32.14 26.36 -20.43
C GLN A 422 -32.11 24.88 -20.06
N ASN A 423 -31.93 24.04 -21.08
CA ASN A 423 -31.51 22.65 -20.92
C ASN A 423 -30.08 22.48 -21.44
N SER A 424 -29.22 21.85 -20.64
CA SER A 424 -27.89 21.43 -21.02
C SER A 424 -27.80 19.92 -20.97
N PHE A 425 -27.25 19.32 -22.01
CA PHE A 425 -26.97 17.90 -22.12
C PHE A 425 -25.48 17.73 -22.36
N ASN A 426 -24.88 16.74 -21.71
CA ASN A 426 -23.53 16.31 -22.00
C ASN A 426 -23.46 14.79 -21.97
N ASN A 427 -23.09 14.17 -23.08
CA ASN A 427 -22.80 12.75 -23.15
C ASN A 427 -21.30 12.55 -23.35
N ALA A 428 -20.64 12.05 -22.32
CA ALA A 428 -19.20 11.86 -22.31
C ALA A 428 -18.83 10.41 -21.98
N TYR A 429 -17.77 9.93 -22.61
CA TYR A 429 -17.14 8.68 -22.22
C TYR A 429 -15.63 8.77 -22.41
N GLY A 430 -14.90 8.20 -21.46
CA GLY A 430 -13.47 7.97 -21.58
C GLY A 430 -13.17 6.48 -21.57
N ILE A 431 -12.25 6.04 -22.43
CA ILE A 431 -11.67 4.70 -22.40
C ILE A 431 -10.15 4.84 -22.38
N GLU A 432 -9.50 4.16 -21.45
CA GLU A 432 -8.03 4.10 -21.39
C GLU A 432 -7.57 2.64 -21.42
N HIS A 433 -6.63 2.35 -22.32
CA HIS A 433 -5.94 1.08 -22.40
C HIS A 433 -4.49 1.29 -22.02
N ALA A 434 -3.94 0.49 -21.11
CA ALA A 434 -2.51 0.54 -20.79
C ALA A 434 -1.86 -0.84 -20.86
N PHE A 435 -0.74 -0.92 -21.58
CA PHE A 435 0.13 -2.09 -21.61
C PHE A 435 1.42 -1.75 -20.88
N GLN A 436 1.84 -2.62 -19.96
CA GLN A 436 3.03 -2.38 -19.14
C GLN A 436 3.86 -3.65 -19.00
N ALA A 437 5.18 -3.50 -19.06
CA ALA A 437 6.14 -4.55 -18.77
C ALA A 437 7.22 -4.04 -17.82
N ASP A 438 7.36 -4.69 -16.67
CA ASP A 438 8.28 -4.35 -15.60
C ASP A 438 9.29 -5.46 -15.35
N TYR A 439 10.57 -5.12 -15.27
CA TYR A 439 11.64 -6.04 -14.94
C TYR A 439 12.42 -5.53 -13.73
N TYR A 440 12.57 -6.40 -12.72
CA TYR A 440 13.35 -6.12 -11.53
C TYR A 440 14.39 -7.21 -11.31
N ASN A 441 15.65 -6.81 -11.11
CA ASN A 441 16.78 -7.71 -10.98
C ASN A 441 17.74 -7.25 -9.86
N PRO A 442 17.78 -7.95 -8.72
CA PRO A 442 18.81 -7.78 -7.72
C PRO A 442 20.10 -8.42 -8.23
N ILE A 443 20.92 -7.72 -9.03
CA ILE A 443 22.17 -8.24 -9.61
C ILE A 443 23.04 -8.87 -8.51
N THR A 444 23.16 -8.20 -7.37
CA THR A 444 23.80 -8.73 -6.16
C THR A 444 23.00 -8.29 -4.91
N LYS A 445 23.46 -8.64 -3.71
CA LYS A 445 22.88 -8.12 -2.45
C LYS A 445 23.04 -6.59 -2.30
N ALA A 446 23.95 -5.97 -3.06
CA ALA A 446 24.22 -4.54 -3.01
C ALA A 446 23.71 -3.78 -4.24
N HIS A 447 23.51 -4.45 -5.38
CA HIS A 447 23.20 -3.82 -6.65
C HIS A 447 21.85 -4.29 -7.19
N PHE A 448 20.93 -3.36 -7.45
CA PHE A 448 19.57 -3.64 -7.90
C PHE A 448 19.25 -2.78 -9.13
N ILE A 449 18.63 -3.39 -10.14
CA ILE A 449 18.12 -2.70 -11.33
C ILE A 449 16.61 -2.90 -11.43
N GLU A 450 15.92 -1.85 -11.82
CA GLU A 450 14.52 -1.82 -12.21
C GLU A 450 14.40 -1.15 -13.58
N THR A 451 13.60 -1.68 -14.48
CA THR A 451 13.31 -1.03 -15.75
C THR A 451 11.96 -1.49 -16.27
N GLY A 452 11.29 -0.65 -17.04
CA GLY A 452 10.04 -1.03 -17.67
C GLY A 452 9.63 -0.09 -18.79
N VAL A 453 8.63 -0.55 -19.53
CA VAL A 453 7.98 0.18 -20.61
C VAL A 453 6.49 0.20 -20.35
N LYS A 454 5.86 1.32 -20.69
CA LYS A 454 4.41 1.49 -20.63
C LYS A 454 3.92 2.18 -21.89
N TYR A 455 2.78 1.72 -22.40
CA TYR A 455 2.06 2.38 -23.48
C TYR A 455 0.61 2.55 -23.06
N THR A 456 0.11 3.77 -23.13
CA THR A 456 -1.27 4.14 -22.83
C THR A 456 -1.94 4.73 -24.06
N LEU A 457 -3.11 4.21 -24.42
CA LEU A 457 -4.05 4.80 -25.37
C LEU A 457 -5.24 5.33 -24.57
N ARG A 458 -5.45 6.64 -24.60
CA ARG A 458 -6.58 7.31 -23.94
C ARG A 458 -7.47 7.93 -25.01
N GLN A 459 -8.74 7.56 -24.98
CA GLN A 459 -9.76 8.06 -25.90
C GLN A 459 -10.83 8.76 -25.07
N ASN A 460 -11.09 10.02 -25.38
CA ASN A 460 -12.11 10.79 -24.67
C ASN A 460 -13.05 11.42 -25.68
N PHE A 461 -14.34 11.28 -25.37
CA PHE A 461 -15.43 11.85 -26.15
C PHE A 461 -16.35 12.63 -25.21
N SER A 462 -16.85 13.77 -25.68
CA SER A 462 -17.88 14.59 -25.03
C SER A 462 -18.71 15.27 -26.11
N ASP A 463 -20.02 15.07 -26.09
CA ASP A 463 -20.99 15.75 -26.96
C ASP A 463 -21.88 16.62 -26.09
N THR A 464 -21.81 17.93 -26.32
CA THR A 464 -22.50 18.95 -25.52
C THR A 464 -23.59 19.62 -26.33
N LYS A 465 -24.78 19.71 -25.72
CA LYS A 465 -25.92 20.35 -26.37
C LYS A 465 -26.63 21.28 -25.40
N ILE A 466 -26.82 22.52 -25.82
CA ILE A 466 -27.58 23.51 -25.07
C ILE A 466 -28.83 23.88 -25.84
N ARG A 467 -29.96 23.96 -25.13
CA ARG A 467 -31.24 24.43 -25.65
C ARG A 467 -31.76 25.55 -24.79
N ILE A 468 -32.23 26.61 -25.43
CA ILE A 468 -32.92 27.73 -24.78
C ILE A 468 -34.40 27.64 -25.14
N TYR A 469 -35.27 27.90 -24.18
CA TYR A 469 -36.69 27.97 -24.44
C TYR A 469 -37.05 29.29 -25.12
N ASP A 470 -37.74 29.21 -26.27
CA ASP A 470 -38.26 30.37 -26.98
C ASP A 470 -39.75 30.54 -26.63
N GLU A 471 -40.05 31.54 -25.80
CA GLU A 471 -41.41 31.84 -25.37
C GLU A 471 -42.32 32.23 -26.54
N SER A 472 -41.77 32.86 -27.59
CA SER A 472 -42.55 33.36 -28.72
C SER A 472 -43.12 32.24 -29.59
N SER A 473 -42.36 31.14 -29.73
CA SER A 473 -42.75 29.96 -30.50
C SER A 473 -43.17 28.77 -29.62
N ASN A 474 -43.15 28.92 -28.29
CA ASN A 474 -43.42 27.87 -27.31
C ASN A 474 -42.63 26.58 -27.59
N SER A 475 -41.33 26.73 -27.87
CA SER A 475 -40.49 25.61 -28.31
C SER A 475 -39.04 25.76 -27.86
N TRP A 476 -38.38 24.64 -27.59
CA TRP A 476 -36.93 24.62 -27.36
C TRP A 476 -36.16 24.82 -28.66
N ARG A 477 -35.20 25.73 -28.67
CA ARG A 477 -34.26 25.95 -29.77
C ARG A 477 -32.85 25.59 -29.33
N ASP A 478 -32.12 24.90 -30.21
CA ASP A 478 -30.72 24.58 -29.99
C ASP A 478 -29.88 25.88 -30.06
N ASP A 479 -29.01 26.09 -29.08
CA ASP A 479 -28.05 27.21 -29.06
C ASP A 479 -26.70 26.72 -29.58
N ASN A 480 -26.48 26.94 -30.88
CA ASN A 480 -25.28 26.51 -31.57
C ASN A 480 -24.05 27.40 -31.28
N THR A 481 -24.17 28.47 -30.48
CA THR A 481 -23.03 29.34 -30.15
C THR A 481 -22.17 28.81 -28.99
N ARG A 482 -22.71 27.84 -28.23
CA ARG A 482 -22.08 27.29 -27.02
C ARG A 482 -21.82 25.77 -27.12
N VAL A 483 -21.47 25.29 -28.31
CA VAL A 483 -21.07 23.90 -28.53
C VAL A 483 -19.61 23.72 -28.13
N ASN A 484 -19.34 22.77 -27.24
CA ASN A 484 -18.01 22.44 -26.74
C ASN A 484 -17.78 20.92 -26.77
N ASP A 485 -17.81 20.38 -27.98
CA ASP A 485 -17.58 18.95 -28.20
C ASP A 485 -16.09 18.65 -28.13
N LEU A 486 -15.77 17.46 -27.65
CA LEU A 486 -14.41 16.99 -27.48
C LEU A 486 -14.33 15.57 -27.99
N ASP A 487 -13.41 15.32 -28.92
CA ASP A 487 -13.09 13.99 -29.44
C ASP A 487 -11.59 13.95 -29.69
N TYR A 488 -10.87 13.15 -28.90
CA TYR A 488 -9.44 12.98 -29.09
C TYR A 488 -8.93 11.61 -28.65
N ASP A 489 -7.90 11.18 -29.36
CA ASP A 489 -7.05 10.06 -29.00
C ASP A 489 -5.67 10.56 -28.56
N GLN A 490 -5.20 10.05 -27.43
CA GLN A 490 -3.88 10.35 -26.89
C GLN A 490 -3.07 9.07 -26.74
N HIS A 491 -1.91 9.06 -27.38
CA HIS A 491 -0.92 7.98 -27.30
C HIS A 491 0.23 8.41 -26.41
N ILE A 492 0.48 7.67 -25.34
CA ILE A 492 1.53 7.97 -24.36
C ILE A 492 2.46 6.76 -24.27
N GLY A 493 3.72 6.93 -24.67
CA GLY A 493 4.78 5.96 -24.48
C GLY A 493 5.72 6.39 -23.35
N SER A 494 6.11 5.46 -22.49
CA SER A 494 7.04 5.72 -21.39
C SER A 494 8.07 4.61 -21.26
N LEU A 495 9.31 4.99 -20.94
CA LEU A 495 10.42 4.09 -20.66
C LEU A 495 11.11 4.59 -19.40
N TYR A 496 11.25 3.73 -18.41
CA TYR A 496 11.89 4.07 -17.15
C TYR A 496 12.96 3.05 -16.76
N GLY A 497 13.92 3.54 -15.99
CA GLY A 497 15.02 2.76 -15.46
C GLY A 497 15.49 3.31 -14.12
N GLY A 498 15.74 2.42 -13.17
CA GLY A 498 16.21 2.74 -11.83
C GLY A 498 17.35 1.82 -11.43
N TYR A 499 18.29 2.38 -10.67
CA TYR A 499 19.39 1.66 -10.09
C TYR A 499 19.51 2.01 -8.60
N THR A 500 19.60 0.97 -7.77
CA THR A 500 19.81 1.11 -6.32
C THR A 500 21.11 0.43 -5.93
N TYR A 501 21.94 1.15 -5.17
CA TYR A 501 23.15 0.65 -4.54
C TYR A 501 23.02 0.69 -3.02
N LYS A 502 23.16 -0.46 -2.35
CA LYS A 502 23.13 -0.60 -0.89
C LYS A 502 24.52 -0.95 -0.37
N PHE A 503 25.07 -0.09 0.49
CA PHE A 503 26.34 -0.31 1.18
C PHE A 503 26.22 -0.01 2.68
N LYS A 504 26.21 -1.06 3.51
CA LYS A 504 25.99 -0.95 4.96
C LYS A 504 24.71 -0.18 5.28
N LYS A 505 24.82 1.02 5.88
CA LYS A 505 23.68 1.91 6.20
C LYS A 505 23.37 2.92 5.09
N LEU A 506 24.20 3.02 4.06
CA LEU A 506 24.00 3.94 2.94
C LEU A 506 23.21 3.25 1.84
N THR A 507 22.16 3.91 1.35
CA THR A 507 21.43 3.52 0.14
C THR A 507 21.47 4.68 -0.85
N LEU A 508 22.00 4.45 -2.04
CA LEU A 508 21.99 5.39 -3.15
C LEU A 508 20.98 4.91 -4.19
N LYS A 509 20.15 5.82 -4.71
CA LYS A 509 19.19 5.55 -5.78
C LYS A 509 19.34 6.60 -6.87
N GLY A 510 19.30 6.18 -8.12
CA GLY A 510 19.23 7.04 -9.29
C GLY A 510 18.40 6.38 -10.38
N GLY A 511 17.75 7.17 -11.23
CA GLY A 511 16.90 6.66 -12.30
C GLY A 511 16.47 7.73 -13.29
N PHE A 512 15.80 7.30 -14.34
CA PHE A 512 15.17 8.11 -15.37
C PHE A 512 13.75 7.58 -15.63
N ARG A 513 12.86 8.45 -16.09
CA ARG A 513 11.49 8.10 -16.49
C ARG A 513 11.07 8.92 -17.68
#